data_AF-A0A3A0G9T9-F1
#
_entry.id   AF-A0A3A0G9T9-F1
#
_cell.length_a   1.000
_cell.length_b   1.000
_cell.length_c   1.000
_cell.angle_alpha   90.00
_cell.angle_beta   90.00
_cell.angle_gamma   90.00
#
_symmetry.space_group_name_H-M   'P 1'
#
loop_
_entity.id
_entity.type
_entity.pdbx_description
1 polymer ?
#
loop_
_entity_poly.entity_id
_entity_poly.type
_entity_poly.pdbx_seq_one_letter_code
_entity_poly.pdbx_strand_id
1 'polypeptide(L)'
;RVKVVKNKVAPPFREAEFDVIFNEGISKVGEIVDIGADKGIIDKAGSWYSFKGERIGQGREGAKTFLRQHPEISAEITRLIFSTLGIEPEQNTSQIRQASDDASASKTPKIEAEAKESPIKSVPKRKAESNTAAAANA
;
A
#
# COMPACT_ATOMS: atom_id res chain seq x y z
N ARG A 1 24.12 -3.53 1.47
CA ARG A 1 24.53 -3.36 2.87
C ARG A 1 24.74 -1.88 3.16
N VAL A 2 24.17 -1.37 4.24
CA VAL A 2 24.29 0.02 4.70
C VAL A 2 24.77 0.00 6.16
N LYS A 3 25.74 0.86 6.49
CA LYS A 3 26.28 1.02 7.84
C LYS A 3 25.98 2.41 8.38
N VAL A 4 25.41 2.49 9.56
CA VAL A 4 25.11 3.77 10.22
C VAL A 4 26.37 4.26 10.96
N VAL A 5 27.15 5.14 10.34
CA VAL A 5 28.43 5.62 10.90
C VAL A 5 28.24 6.62 12.05
N LYS A 6 27.19 7.45 12.01
CA LYS A 6 26.89 8.44 13.04
C LYS A 6 25.40 8.41 13.33
N ASN A 7 25.04 8.12 14.59
CA ASN A 7 23.66 8.15 15.06
C ASN A 7 23.64 8.91 16.40
N LYS A 8 22.79 9.94 16.51
CA LYS A 8 22.64 10.78 17.71
C LYS A 8 21.44 10.36 18.58
N VAL A 9 20.55 9.51 18.05
CA VAL A 9 19.29 9.12 18.68
C VAL A 9 19.34 7.70 19.24
N ALA A 10 20.07 6.80 18.57
CA ALA A 10 20.23 5.41 18.98
C ALA A 10 21.69 4.96 18.81
N PRO A 11 22.05 3.73 19.24
CA PRO A 11 23.42 3.25 19.12
C PRO A 11 23.98 3.33 17.68
N PRO A 12 25.20 3.88 17.49
CA PRO A 12 25.84 3.95 16.19
C PRO A 12 26.39 2.57 15.75
N PHE A 13 26.86 2.49 14.50
CA PHE A 13 27.52 1.33 13.89
C PHE A 13 26.67 0.08 13.65
N ARG A 14 25.34 0.20 13.67
CA ARG A 14 24.44 -0.85 13.18
C ARG A 14 24.50 -0.97 11.66
N GLU A 15 24.27 -2.18 11.18
CA GLU A 15 24.30 -2.54 9.77
C GLU A 15 22.94 -3.10 9.34
N ALA A 16 22.54 -2.80 8.11
CA ALA A 16 21.33 -3.32 7.49
C ALA A 16 21.64 -3.85 6.10
N GLU A 17 21.00 -4.94 5.72
CA GLU A 17 21.09 -5.57 4.41
C GLU A 17 19.70 -5.59 3.79
N PHE A 18 19.58 -5.04 2.58
CA PHE A 18 18.34 -5.02 1.83
C PHE A 18 18.67 -5.10 0.34
N ASP A 19 17.73 -5.64 -0.42
CA ASP A 19 17.82 -5.76 -1.86
C ASP A 19 17.25 -4.52 -2.54
N VAL A 20 17.93 -4.07 -3.58
CA VAL A 20 17.47 -3.00 -4.48
C VAL A 20 17.17 -3.62 -5.83
N ILE A 21 15.90 -3.62 -6.22
CA ILE A 21 15.44 -4.12 -7.51
C ILE A 21 15.42 -2.96 -8.51
N PHE A 22 16.00 -3.17 -9.69
CA PHE A 22 15.98 -2.18 -10.77
C PHE A 22 14.54 -1.86 -11.18
N ASN A 23 14.18 -0.58 -11.27
CA ASN A 23 12.83 -0.05 -11.56
C ASN A 23 11.75 -0.21 -10.46
N GLU A 24 12.02 -0.85 -9.33
CA GLU A 24 11.07 -0.95 -8.19
C GLU A 24 11.63 -0.26 -6.92
N GLY A 25 12.96 -0.20 -6.79
CA GLY A 25 13.64 0.38 -5.64
C GLY A 25 13.88 -0.62 -4.52
N ILE A 26 13.76 -0.17 -3.26
CA ILE A 26 14.01 -1.01 -2.08
C ILE A 26 12.86 -2.01 -1.90
N SER A 27 13.20 -3.30 -1.87
CA SER A 27 12.21 -4.36 -1.72
C SER A 27 11.78 -4.56 -0.26
N LYS A 28 10.79 -3.78 0.17
CA LYS A 28 10.20 -3.90 1.52
C LYS A 28 9.69 -5.32 1.80
N VAL A 29 9.06 -5.94 0.80
CA VAL A 29 8.48 -7.28 0.95
C VAL A 29 9.55 -8.35 1.15
N GLY A 30 10.69 -8.23 0.47
CA GLY A 30 11.83 -9.13 0.68
C GLY A 30 12.37 -9.05 2.10
N GLU A 31 12.50 -7.84 2.62
CA GLU A 31 13.00 -7.59 3.97
C GLU A 31 12.05 -8.12 5.06
N ILE A 32 10.73 -8.05 4.83
CA ILE A 32 9.72 -8.65 5.73
C ILE A 32 9.89 -10.18 5.80
N VAL A 33 10.16 -10.84 4.67
CA VAL A 33 10.39 -12.30 4.65
C VAL A 33 11.66 -12.67 5.40
N ASP A 34 12.76 -11.95 5.15
CA ASP A 34 14.04 -12.24 5.79
C ASP A 34 13.97 -12.02 7.31
N ILE A 35 13.49 -10.85 7.75
CA ILE A 35 13.35 -10.55 9.18
C ILE A 35 12.34 -11.49 9.84
N GLY A 36 11.24 -11.81 9.14
CA GLY A 36 10.22 -12.74 9.63
C GLY A 36 10.77 -14.15 9.84
N ALA A 37 11.63 -14.62 8.94
CA ALA A 37 12.31 -15.92 9.08
C ALA A 37 13.36 -15.89 10.20
N ASP A 38 14.16 -14.82 10.29
CA ASP A 38 15.18 -14.66 11.33
C ASP A 38 14.59 -14.57 12.75
N LYS A 39 13.39 -13.99 12.87
CA LYS A 39 12.65 -13.88 14.14
C LYS A 39 11.77 -15.09 14.46
N GLY A 40 11.68 -16.07 13.56
CA GLY A 40 10.83 -17.26 13.73
C GLY A 40 9.33 -16.98 13.69
N ILE A 41 8.92 -15.87 13.06
CA ILE A 41 7.50 -15.55 12.81
C ILE A 41 7.02 -16.29 11.56
N ILE A 42 7.91 -16.45 10.59
CA ILE A 42 7.71 -17.24 9.38
C ILE A 42 8.51 -18.53 9.55
N ASP A 43 7.83 -19.67 9.47
CA ASP A 43 8.45 -20.99 9.56
C ASP A 43 9.07 -21.37 8.22
N LYS A 44 10.36 -21.69 8.24
CA LYS A 44 11.10 -22.15 7.07
C LYS A 44 11.30 -23.67 7.12
N ALA A 45 10.45 -24.41 6.41
CA ALA A 45 10.56 -25.85 6.24
C ALA A 45 11.34 -26.17 4.95
N GLY A 46 12.67 -26.16 5.05
CA GLY A 46 13.56 -26.38 3.90
C GLY A 46 13.45 -25.25 2.87
N SER A 47 12.85 -25.54 1.72
CA SER A 47 12.57 -24.56 0.65
C SER A 47 11.16 -23.95 0.75
N TRP A 48 10.36 -24.33 1.73
CA TRP A 48 8.99 -23.82 1.90
C TRP A 48 8.91 -22.80 3.04
N TYR A 49 8.16 -21.72 2.82
CA TYR A 49 7.81 -20.74 3.84
C TYR A 49 6.35 -20.90 4.25
N SER A 50 6.12 -20.91 5.55
CA SER A 50 4.79 -21.00 6.15
C SER A 50 4.58 -19.90 7.18
N PHE A 51 3.36 -19.40 7.30
CA PHE A 51 2.97 -18.43 8.31
C PHE A 51 1.69 -18.91 8.99
N LYS A 52 1.73 -19.04 10.32
CA LYS A 52 0.59 -19.52 11.12
C LYS A 52 -0.02 -20.84 10.63
N GLY A 53 0.80 -21.72 10.04
CA GLY A 53 0.36 -23.00 9.48
C GLY A 53 -0.11 -22.95 8.02
N GLU A 54 -0.27 -21.78 7.41
CA GLU A 54 -0.55 -21.64 5.98
C GLU A 54 0.76 -21.58 5.19
N ARG A 55 0.81 -22.27 4.04
CA ARG A 55 1.98 -22.29 3.17
C ARG A 55 1.94 -21.08 2.23
N ILE A 56 2.82 -20.12 2.45
CA ILE A 56 2.95 -18.87 1.69
C ILE A 56 3.54 -19.15 0.31
N GLY A 57 4.58 -20.00 0.24
CA GLY A 57 5.21 -20.31 -1.04
C GLY A 57 6.52 -21.05 -0.94
N GLN A 58 7.03 -21.42 -2.12
CA GLN A 58 8.33 -22.05 -2.29
C GLN A 58 9.39 -20.99 -2.57
N GLY A 59 10.47 -21.02 -1.78
CA GLY A 59 11.60 -20.12 -1.91
C GLY A 59 11.26 -18.67 -1.55
N ARG A 60 12.29 -17.82 -1.59
CA ARG A 60 12.17 -16.40 -1.26
C ARG A 60 11.31 -15.64 -2.27
N GLU A 61 11.44 -15.93 -3.56
CA GLU A 61 10.67 -15.28 -4.63
C GLU A 61 9.17 -15.62 -4.56
N GLY A 62 8.83 -16.87 -4.24
CA GLY A 62 7.43 -17.29 -4.06
C GLY A 62 6.79 -16.57 -2.88
N ALA A 63 7.49 -16.51 -1.74
CA ALA A 63 7.02 -15.79 -0.56
C ALA A 63 6.84 -14.29 -0.83
N LYS A 64 7.79 -13.65 -1.54
CA LYS A 64 7.67 -12.23 -1.94
C LYS A 64 6.45 -11.98 -2.82
N THR A 65 6.18 -12.86 -3.77
CA THR A 65 5.05 -12.71 -4.69
C THR A 65 3.72 -12.82 -3.95
N PHE A 66 3.60 -13.80 -3.06
CA PHE A 66 2.41 -13.99 -2.22
C PHE A 66 2.14 -12.77 -1.32
N LEU A 67 3.16 -12.27 -0.61
CA LEU A 67 2.99 -11.11 0.28
C LEU A 67 2.69 -9.81 -0.48
N ARG A 68 3.12 -9.71 -1.75
CA ARG A 68 2.73 -8.58 -2.62
C ARG A 68 1.25 -8.65 -3.02
N GLN A 69 0.70 -9.85 -3.17
CA GLN A 69 -0.72 -10.07 -3.49
C GLN A 69 -1.62 -9.93 -2.26
N HIS A 70 -1.09 -10.26 -1.07
CA HIS A 70 -1.80 -10.25 0.22
C HIS A 70 -1.20 -9.21 1.18
N PRO A 71 -1.47 -7.91 0.97
CA PRO A 71 -0.95 -6.85 1.83
C PRO A 71 -1.44 -6.95 3.28
N GLU A 72 -2.61 -7.55 3.51
CA GLU A 72 -3.16 -7.81 4.84
C GLU A 72 -2.26 -8.72 5.68
N ILE A 73 -1.76 -9.81 5.10
CA ILE A 73 -0.83 -10.74 5.76
C ILE A 73 0.52 -10.06 5.97
N SER A 74 0.99 -9.29 4.98
CA SER A 74 2.24 -8.54 5.08
C SER A 74 2.21 -7.53 6.26
N ALA A 75 1.11 -6.80 6.42
CA ALA A 75 0.93 -5.85 7.52
C ALA A 75 0.90 -6.56 8.88
N GLU A 76 0.27 -7.72 8.95
CA GLU A 76 0.24 -8.53 10.17
C GLU A 76 1.64 -9.01 10.58
N ILE A 77 2.40 -9.60 9.64
CA ILE A 77 3.78 -10.03 9.88
C ILE A 77 4.62 -8.84 10.34
N THR A 78 4.49 -7.70 9.67
CA THR A 78 5.20 -6.46 10.01
C THR A 78 4.92 -6.04 11.45
N ARG A 79 3.64 -6.05 11.87
CA ARG A 79 3.26 -5.73 13.25
C ARG A 79 3.88 -6.70 14.26
N LEU A 80 3.88 -8.00 13.96
CA LEU A 80 4.49 -9.01 14.83
C LEU A 80 6.01 -8.81 14.96
N ILE A 81 6.69 -8.49 13.86
CA ILE A 81 8.12 -8.18 13.84
C ILE A 81 8.41 -6.99 14.76
N PHE A 82 7.66 -5.89 14.59
CA PHE A 82 7.84 -4.68 15.38
C PHE A 82 7.55 -4.88 16.86
N SER A 83 6.50 -5.63 17.19
CA SER A 83 6.15 -5.97 18.58
C SER A 83 7.25 -6.83 19.23
N THR A 84 7.84 -7.77 18.48
CA THR A 84 8.99 -8.58 18.96
C THR A 84 10.23 -7.71 19.21
N LEU A 85 10.41 -6.64 18.44
CA LEU A 85 11.50 -5.68 18.59
C LEU A 85 11.22 -4.60 19.65
N GLY A 86 10.02 -4.57 20.24
CA GLY A 86 9.59 -3.56 21.21
C GLY A 86 9.41 -2.15 20.61
N ILE A 87 9.16 -2.08 19.30
CA ILE A 87 8.91 -0.83 18.59
C ILE A 87 7.42 -0.80 18.27
N GLU A 88 6.65 0.00 18.99
CA GLU A 88 5.23 0.17 18.64
C GLU A 88 5.11 1.13 17.45
N PRO A 89 4.39 0.74 16.37
CA PRO A 89 4.19 1.62 15.24
C PRO A 89 3.22 2.75 15.64
N GLU A 90 3.75 3.96 15.82
CA GLU A 90 3.00 5.22 15.99
C GLU A 90 1.92 5.34 14.91
N GLN A 91 0.66 5.04 15.24
CA GLN A 91 -0.51 5.20 14.36
C GLN A 91 -0.93 6.68 14.18
N ASN A 92 -0.07 7.63 14.57
CA ASN A 92 -0.48 9.00 14.84
C ASN A 92 -0.34 9.97 13.65
N THR A 93 0.16 9.51 12.50
CA THR A 93 0.38 10.38 11.32
C THR A 93 -0.91 10.86 10.66
N SER A 94 -2.01 10.11 10.79
CA SER A 94 -3.29 10.46 10.13
C SER A 94 -4.01 11.65 10.77
N GLN A 95 -3.78 11.93 12.06
CA GLN A 95 -4.44 13.05 12.76
C GLN A 95 -3.76 14.40 12.51
N ILE A 96 -2.46 14.41 12.20
CA ILE A 96 -1.69 15.65 11.97
C ILE A 96 -2.10 16.33 10.64
N ARG A 97 -2.50 15.54 9.63
CA ARG A 97 -2.90 16.07 8.32
C ARG A 97 -4.32 16.63 8.28
N GLN A 98 -5.24 16.16 9.12
CA GLN A 98 -6.61 16.68 9.15
C GLN A 98 -6.71 18.04 9.87
N ALA A 99 -5.71 18.41 10.67
CA ALA A 99 -5.66 19.71 11.35
C ALA A 99 -5.16 20.87 10.46
N SER A 100 -4.53 20.59 9.31
CA SER A 100 -4.01 21.62 8.39
C SER A 100 -5.01 22.09 7.35
N ASP A 101 -6.09 21.33 7.11
CA ASP A 101 -7.06 21.64 6.04
C ASP A 101 -8.25 22.52 6.53
N ASP A 102 -8.46 22.65 7.83
CA ASP A 102 -9.54 23.49 8.42
C ASP A 102 -9.10 24.96 8.68
N ALA A 103 -7.83 25.29 8.47
CA ALA A 103 -7.27 26.64 8.69
C ALA A 103 -7.20 27.50 7.40
N SER A 104 -7.89 27.11 6.32
CA SER A 104 -8.01 27.90 5.08
C SER A 104 -9.45 28.35 4.77
N ALA A 105 -10.24 28.62 5.82
CA ALA A 105 -11.55 29.26 5.71
C ALA A 105 -11.58 30.58 6.50
N SER A 106 -10.96 31.65 5.99
CA SER A 106 -11.43 33.04 6.14
C SER A 106 -10.45 34.09 5.59
N LYS A 107 -10.72 34.57 4.37
CA LYS A 107 -10.82 36.01 3.99
C LYS A 107 -10.60 36.18 2.49
N THR A 108 -11.68 36.38 1.76
CA THR A 108 -11.76 37.39 0.69
C THR A 108 -13.21 37.86 0.65
N PRO A 109 -13.47 39.19 0.66
CA PRO A 109 -14.77 39.75 0.96
C PRO A 109 -15.75 39.62 -0.22
N LYS A 110 -17.01 39.50 0.19
CA LYS A 110 -18.25 39.52 -0.58
C LYS A 110 -18.42 40.89 -1.29
N ILE A 111 -18.65 40.89 -2.60
CA ILE A 111 -19.35 41.96 -3.32
C ILE A 111 -20.47 41.30 -4.14
N GLU A 112 -21.69 41.51 -3.66
CA GLU A 112 -23.01 41.39 -4.32
C GLU A 112 -23.11 42.35 -5.54
N ALA A 113 -23.88 42.18 -6.62
CA ALA A 113 -25.06 41.38 -6.92
C ALA A 113 -25.43 41.41 -8.43
N GLU A 114 -26.34 40.49 -8.81
CA GLU A 114 -27.42 40.59 -9.82
C GLU A 114 -27.14 40.66 -11.33
N ALA A 115 -27.50 39.58 -12.04
CA ALA A 115 -28.46 39.66 -13.16
C ALA A 115 -29.20 38.33 -13.34
N LYS A 116 -30.48 38.45 -13.67
CA LYS A 116 -31.58 37.51 -13.50
C LYS A 116 -31.83 36.59 -14.72
N GLU A 117 -32.29 35.38 -14.39
CA GLU A 117 -33.43 34.65 -14.98
C GLU A 117 -33.30 33.83 -16.29
N SER A 118 -33.88 32.63 -16.19
CA SER A 118 -33.93 31.43 -17.05
C SER A 118 -34.98 31.56 -18.19
N PRO A 119 -35.57 30.50 -18.81
CA PRO A 119 -35.10 29.21 -19.37
C PRO A 119 -35.68 28.91 -20.80
N ILE A 120 -35.05 28.09 -21.67
CA ILE A 120 -35.77 27.47 -22.82
C ILE A 120 -35.41 25.98 -23.03
N LYS A 121 -36.32 25.14 -22.53
CA LYS A 121 -37.02 23.99 -23.16
C LYS A 121 -36.34 23.12 -24.27
N SER A 122 -36.20 21.84 -23.90
CA SER A 122 -36.84 20.63 -24.49
C SER A 122 -36.39 19.98 -25.82
N VAL A 123 -35.81 18.75 -25.69
CA VAL A 123 -36.26 17.41 -26.21
C VAL A 123 -36.20 17.16 -27.76
N PRO A 124 -36.16 15.92 -28.34
CA PRO A 124 -36.08 14.51 -27.84
C PRO A 124 -35.04 13.55 -28.51
N LYS A 125 -34.82 12.42 -27.81
CA LYS A 125 -34.75 10.99 -28.25
C LYS A 125 -34.78 10.65 -29.75
N ARG A 126 -33.88 9.74 -30.17
CA ARG A 126 -34.21 8.66 -31.12
C ARG A 126 -33.60 7.32 -30.66
N LYS A 127 -34.49 6.33 -30.50
CA LYS A 127 -34.27 4.89 -30.27
C LYS A 127 -34.34 4.18 -31.63
N ALA A 128 -33.91 2.91 -31.63
CA ALA A 128 -34.16 1.85 -32.63
C ALA A 128 -33.32 1.96 -33.93
N GLU A 129 -32.79 0.90 -34.53
CA GLU A 129 -33.15 -0.53 -34.47
C GLU A 129 -32.00 -1.42 -34.99
N SER A 130 -32.00 -2.64 -34.45
CA SER A 130 -31.53 -3.93 -34.99
C SER A 130 -31.08 -4.04 -36.45
N ASN A 131 -30.02 -4.81 -36.68
CA ASN A 131 -30.07 -5.77 -37.77
C ASN A 131 -29.38 -7.11 -37.46
N THR A 132 -30.07 -8.16 -37.87
CA THR A 132 -29.85 -9.59 -37.67
C THR A 132 -29.10 -10.18 -38.86
N ALA A 133 -28.12 -11.06 -38.65
CA ALA A 133 -27.72 -12.18 -39.54
C ALA A 133 -26.44 -12.83 -38.96
N ALA A 134 -26.44 -14.07 -38.45
CA ALA A 134 -26.55 -15.35 -39.17
C ALA A 134 -25.25 -15.76 -39.91
N ALA A 135 -24.52 -16.72 -39.32
CA ALA A 135 -23.70 -17.79 -39.93
C ALA A 135 -22.86 -18.42 -38.78
N ALA A 136 -23.13 -19.63 -38.24
CA ALA A 136 -23.10 -20.97 -38.83
C ALA A 136 -21.77 -21.28 -39.55
N ASN A 137 -20.94 -22.13 -38.93
CA ASN A 137 -20.02 -23.14 -39.49
C ASN A 137 -19.23 -23.73 -38.29
N ALA A 138 -19.55 -24.95 -37.86
CA ALA A 138 -19.11 -26.24 -38.41
C ALA A 138 -17.80 -26.69 -37.75
#